data_AF-A0A800F8B9-F1
#
_entry.id   AF-A0A800F8B9-F1
#
_cell.length_a   1.000
_cell.length_b   1.000
_cell.length_c   1.000
_cell.angle_alpha   90.00
_cell.angle_beta   90.00
_cell.angle_gamma   90.00
#
_symmetry.space_group_name_H-M   'P 1'
#
loop_
_entity.id
_entity.type
_entity.pdbx_description
1 polymer ?
#
loop_
_entity_poly.entity_id
_entity_poly.type
_entity_poly.pdbx_seq_one_letter_code
_entity_poly.pdbx_strand_id
1 'polypeptide(L)'
;GQPWAGDVRVVLFVVLREGEGLTDELTEEIRARVRAGVTPRHVPQVVVAVADIPRTKSGKITELAVRDIIHGREVKNVEALANPEALEYFRDLEGLR
;
A
#
# COMPACT_ATOMS: atom_id res chain seq x y z
N GLY A 1 7.12 2.41 4.90
CA GLY A 1 8.07 3.31 4.21
C GLY A 1 8.87 2.52 3.21
N GLN A 2 9.17 3.11 2.06
CA GLN A 2 9.91 2.51 0.95
C GLN A 2 11.22 3.26 0.73
N PRO A 3 12.38 2.58 0.63
CA PRO A 3 13.63 3.20 0.24
C PRO A 3 13.50 3.88 -1.13
N TRP A 4 13.87 5.16 -1.24
CA TRP A 4 13.76 5.93 -2.47
C TRP A 4 14.77 7.08 -2.49
N ALA A 5 15.59 7.16 -3.53
CA ALA A 5 16.57 8.25 -3.76
C ALA A 5 17.46 8.59 -2.54
N GLY A 6 17.86 7.58 -1.76
CA GLY A 6 18.70 7.75 -0.56
C GLY A 6 17.95 8.13 0.72
N ASP A 7 16.62 8.22 0.70
CA ASP A 7 15.76 8.38 1.88
C ASP A 7 14.63 7.32 1.89
N VAL A 8 13.58 7.54 2.67
CA VAL A 8 12.38 6.73 2.76
C VAL A 8 11.17 7.58 2.37
N ARG A 9 10.40 7.11 1.40
CA ARG A 9 9.09 7.67 1.07
C ARG A 9 7.93 6.87 1.69
N VAL A 10 6.78 7.52 1.83
CA VAL A 10 5.53 6.87 2.22
C VAL A 10 4.73 6.56 0.97
N VAL A 11 4.30 5.30 0.86
CA VAL A 11 3.36 4.81 -0.16
C VAL A 11 2.10 4.39 0.58
N LEU A 12 0.95 4.90 0.15
CA LEU A 12 -0.35 4.57 0.72
C LEU A 12 -1.14 3.73 -0.28
N PHE A 13 -1.58 2.56 0.16
CA PHE A 13 -2.50 1.72 -0.59
C PHE A 13 -3.92 1.92 -0.06
N VAL A 14 -4.87 2.10 -0.96
CA VAL A 14 -6.29 2.31 -0.61
C VAL A 14 -7.17 1.30 -1.35
N VAL A 15 -8.19 0.81 -0.65
CA VAL A 15 -9.31 0.09 -1.27
C VAL A 15 -10.46 1.07 -1.32
N LEU A 16 -11.00 1.28 -2.51
CA LEU A 16 -12.10 2.21 -2.75
C LEU A 16 -13.43 1.50 -2.56
N ARG A 17 -14.49 2.29 -2.36
CA ARG A 17 -15.85 1.76 -2.40
C ARG A 17 -16.19 1.35 -3.83
N GLU A 18 -17.12 0.41 -3.96
CA GLU A 18 -17.60 -0.03 -5.26
C GLU A 18 -18.13 1.15 -6.08
N GLY A 19 -17.73 1.24 -7.35
CA GLY A 19 -18.09 2.33 -8.26
C GLY A 19 -17.23 3.58 -8.15
N GLU A 20 -16.33 3.68 -7.17
CA GLU A 20 -15.44 4.83 -6.99
C GLU A 20 -14.06 4.60 -7.61
N GLY A 21 -13.46 5.67 -8.14
CA GLY A 21 -12.11 5.68 -8.69
C GLY A 21 -11.15 6.53 -7.87
N LEU A 22 -9.84 6.26 -7.97
CA LEU A 22 -8.83 7.13 -7.38
C LEU A 22 -8.60 8.31 -8.31
N THR A 23 -9.22 9.44 -8.00
CA THR A 23 -9.04 10.69 -8.76
C THR A 23 -7.93 11.55 -8.17
N ASP A 24 -7.50 12.56 -8.92
CA ASP A 24 -6.53 13.54 -8.45
C ASP A 24 -7.08 14.35 -7.27
N GLU A 25 -8.36 14.71 -7.31
CA GLU A 25 -9.03 15.41 -6.22
C GLU A 25 -9.04 14.57 -4.93
N LEU A 26 -9.39 13.28 -5.04
CA LEU A 26 -9.39 12.37 -3.89
C LEU A 26 -7.96 12.15 -3.36
N THR A 27 -6.98 12.06 -4.26
CA THR A 27 -5.56 11.90 -3.89
C THR A 27 -5.06 13.11 -3.09
N GLU A 28 -5.38 14.32 -3.53
CA GLU A 28 -5.01 15.55 -2.82
C GLU A 28 -5.76 15.70 -1.49
N GLU A 29 -7.04 15.33 -1.45
CA GLU A 29 -7.81 15.32 -0.21
C GLU A 29 -7.22 14.36 0.84
N ILE A 30 -6.81 13.15 0.42
CA ILE A 30 -6.11 12.18 1.27
C ILE A 30 -4.82 12.79 1.82
N ARG A 31 -3.98 13.38 0.95
CA ARG A 31 -2.71 14.01 1.36
C ARG A 31 -2.93 15.15 2.34
N ALA A 32 -3.93 16.00 2.09
CA ALA A 32 -4.28 17.11 2.97
C ALA A 32 -4.75 16.64 4.35
N ARG A 33 -5.62 15.63 4.40
CA ARG A 33 -6.08 15.03 5.66
C ARG A 33 -4.95 14.42 6.47
N VAL A 34 -4.06 13.66 5.83
CA VAL A 34 -2.89 13.10 6.52
C VAL A 34 -2.01 14.23 7.05
N ARG A 35 -1.66 15.23 6.22
CA ARG A 35 -0.82 16.36 6.62
C ARG A 35 -1.35 17.14 7.83
N ALA A 36 -2.67 17.20 8.02
CA ALA A 36 -3.26 17.88 9.18
C ALA A 36 -2.96 17.17 10.51
N GLY A 37 -2.72 15.85 10.49
CA GLY A 37 -2.50 15.04 11.70
C GLY A 37 -1.05 14.65 11.96
N VAL A 38 -0.15 14.78 10.97
CA VAL A 38 1.24 14.31 11.06
C VAL A 38 2.23 15.24 10.38
N THR A 39 3.51 15.09 10.68
CA THR A 39 4.58 15.87 10.03
C THR A 39 4.70 15.55 8.53
N PRO A 40 5.24 16.46 7.71
CA PRO A 40 5.34 16.28 6.25
C PRO A 40 6.00 14.97 5.81
N ARG A 41 6.94 14.42 6.60
CA ARG A 41 7.63 13.15 6.32
C ARG A 41 6.67 11.95 6.25
N HIS A 42 5.49 12.06 6.87
CA HIS A 42 4.49 11.00 6.92
C HIS A 42 3.42 11.14 5.83
N VAL A 43 3.41 12.23 5.06
CA VAL A 43 2.46 12.42 3.96
C VAL A 43 2.84 11.48 2.81
N PRO A 44 1.89 10.70 2.25
CA PRO A 44 2.19 9.78 1.17
C PRO A 44 2.65 10.54 -0.09
N GLN A 45 3.83 10.15 -0.58
CA GLN A 45 4.33 10.61 -1.88
C GLN A 45 3.61 9.90 -3.02
N VAL A 46 3.21 8.64 -2.81
CA VAL A 46 2.46 7.83 -3.78
C VAL A 46 1.19 7.31 -3.12
N VAL A 47 0.06 7.41 -3.80
CA VAL A 47 -1.21 6.80 -3.42
C VAL A 47 -1.61 5.85 -4.54
N VAL A 48 -1.92 4.60 -4.21
CA VAL A 48 -2.27 3.56 -5.18
C VAL A 48 -3.56 2.90 -4.75
N ALA A 49 -4.53 2.80 -5.67
CA ALA A 49 -5.71 1.99 -5.46
C ALA A 49 -5.41 0.52 -5.74
N VAL A 50 -5.87 -0.35 -4.85
CA VAL A 50 -5.78 -1.80 -4.98
C VAL A 50 -7.14 -2.42 -4.71
N ALA A 51 -7.38 -3.60 -5.29
CA ALA A 51 -8.66 -4.28 -5.13
C ALA A 51 -8.85 -4.89 -3.73
N ASP A 52 -7.75 -5.27 -3.06
CA ASP A 52 -7.80 -5.83 -1.71
C ASP A 52 -6.47 -5.63 -0.96
N ILE A 53 -6.50 -5.77 0.37
CA ILE A 53 -5.32 -5.73 1.25
C ILE A 53 -5.11 -7.13 1.85
N PRO A 54 -3.90 -7.72 1.74
CA PRO A 54 -3.62 -9.02 2.32
C PRO A 54 -3.74 -8.99 3.85
N ARG A 55 -4.48 -9.96 4.38
CA ARG A 55 -4.79 -10.14 5.80
C ARG A 55 -4.45 -11.56 6.23
N THR A 56 -4.03 -11.70 7.48
CA THR A 56 -3.86 -13.00 8.13
C THR A 56 -5.20 -13.67 8.36
N LYS A 57 -5.21 -14.97 8.68
CA LYS A 57 -6.40 -15.70 9.14
C LYS A 57 -7.07 -15.11 10.39
N SER A 58 -6.36 -14.26 11.14
CA SER A 58 -6.89 -13.49 12.27
C SER A 58 -7.43 -12.10 11.89
N GLY A 59 -7.44 -11.75 10.60
CA GLY A 59 -7.96 -10.49 10.06
C GLY A 59 -7.00 -9.31 10.08
N LYS A 60 -5.77 -9.48 10.59
CA LYS A 60 -4.76 -8.41 10.67
C LYS A 60 -4.11 -8.19 9.30
N ILE A 61 -3.92 -6.93 8.93
CA ILE A 61 -3.16 -6.57 7.72
C ILE A 61 -1.69 -6.95 7.86
N THR A 62 -1.01 -7.25 6.74
CA THR A 62 0.43 -7.61 6.74
C THR A 62 1.27 -6.71 5.83
N GLU A 63 1.87 -5.68 6.41
CA GLU A 63 2.78 -4.77 5.66
C GLU A 63 4.05 -5.48 5.18
N LEU A 64 4.53 -6.48 5.93
CA LEU A 64 5.75 -7.22 5.58
C LEU A 64 5.57 -7.98 4.27
N ALA A 65 4.45 -8.69 4.09
CA ALA A 65 4.19 -9.44 2.88
C ALA A 65 4.06 -8.52 1.66
N VAL A 66 3.36 -7.39 1.80
CA VAL A 66 3.26 -6.36 0.76
C VAL A 66 4.64 -5.83 0.38
N ARG A 67 5.46 -5.49 1.39
CA ARG A 67 6.83 -5.01 1.16
C ARG A 67 7.68 -6.05 0.43
N ASP A 68 7.58 -7.32 0.80
CA ASP A 68 8.38 -8.37 0.17
C ASP A 68 7.97 -8.58 -1.29
N ILE A 69 6.67 -8.62 -1.61
CA ILE A 69 6.17 -8.68 -2.99
C ILE A 69 6.67 -7.53 -3.84
N ILE A 70 6.56 -6.29 -3.35
CA ILE A 70 6.98 -5.09 -4.09
C ILE A 70 8.47 -5.15 -4.47
N HIS A 71 9.31 -5.67 -3.59
CA HIS A 71 10.76 -5.81 -3.84
C HIS A 71 11.14 -7.14 -4.51
N GLY A 72 10.17 -7.93 -4.99
CA GLY A 72 10.41 -9.23 -5.61
C GLY A 72 11.03 -10.27 -4.68
N ARG A 73 10.84 -10.13 -3.37
CA ARG A 73 11.30 -11.08 -2.35
C ARG A 73 10.24 -12.15 -2.09
N GLU A 74 10.70 -13.34 -1.70
CA GLU A 74 9.84 -14.44 -1.29
C GLU A 74 9.02 -14.07 -0.04
N VAL A 75 7.70 -14.31 -0.10
CA VAL A 75 6.81 -14.22 1.06
C VAL A 75 6.76 -15.58 1.74
N LYS A 76 7.36 -15.70 2.93
CA LYS A 76 7.55 -17.00 3.60
C LYS A 76 6.27 -17.65 4.16
N ASN A 77 5.29 -16.84 4.59
CA ASN A 77 4.11 -17.32 5.33
C ASN A 77 2.79 -17.07 4.57
N VAL A 78 2.75 -17.37 3.27
CA VAL A 78 1.54 -17.18 2.44
C VAL A 78 0.35 -17.98 3.00
N GLU A 79 0.58 -19.20 3.52
CA GLU A 79 -0.47 -20.06 4.09
C GLU A 79 -1.14 -19.50 5.35
N ALA A 80 -0.51 -18.51 6.00
CA ALA A 80 -1.08 -17.81 7.15
C ALA A 80 -2.05 -16.69 6.75
N LEU A 81 -2.14 -16.36 5.46
CA LEU A 81 -3.05 -15.37 4.91
C LEU A 81 -4.45 -15.96 4.71
N ALA A 82 -5.46 -15.12 4.89
CA ALA A 82 -6.86 -15.44 4.59
C ALA A 82 -7.16 -15.26 3.10
N ASN A 83 -6.51 -14.29 2.47
CA ASN A 83 -6.65 -13.86 1.08
C ASN A 83 -5.26 -13.73 0.42
N PRO A 84 -4.48 -14.82 0.28
CA PRO A 84 -3.14 -14.77 -0.31
C PRO A 84 -3.11 -14.20 -1.73
N GLU A 85 -4.18 -14.35 -2.50
CA GLU A 85 -4.36 -13.78 -3.84
C GLU A 85 -4.27 -12.25 -3.86
N ALA A 86 -4.58 -11.57 -2.75
CA ALA A 86 -4.46 -10.11 -2.65
C ALA A 86 -3.01 -9.63 -2.83
N LEU A 87 -2.01 -10.50 -2.65
CA LEU A 87 -0.61 -10.18 -2.89
C LEU A 87 -0.34 -9.81 -4.36
N GLU A 88 -1.09 -10.37 -5.31
CA GLU A 88 -0.89 -10.09 -6.73
C GLU A 88 -1.16 -8.63 -7.10
N TYR A 89 -2.04 -7.94 -6.36
CA TYR A 89 -2.32 -6.52 -6.59
C TYR A 89 -1.14 -5.59 -6.26
N PHE A 90 -0.09 -6.11 -5.61
CA PHE A 90 1.11 -5.37 -5.25
C PHE A 90 2.32 -5.74 -6.11
N ARG A 91 2.17 -6.76 -6.96
CA ARG A 91 3.22 -7.21 -7.85
C ARG A 91 3.36 -6.25 -9.03
N ASP A 92 4.60 -5.94 -9.38
CA ASP A 92 4.95 -5.18 -10.59
C ASP A 92 4.29 -3.80 -10.72
N LEU A 93 3.89 -3.20 -9.60
CA LEU A 93 3.38 -1.83 -9.58
C LEU A 93 4.47 -0.86 -10.07
N GLU A 94 4.20 -0.22 -11.19
CA GLU A 94 5.12 0.69 -11.84
C GLU A 94 5.53 1.82 -10.90
N GLY A 95 6.82 2.16 -10.90
CA GLY A 95 7.37 3.18 -10.03
C GLY A 95 7.52 2.79 -8.57
N LEU A 96 7.17 1.56 -8.15
CA LEU A 96 7.36 1.04 -6.79
C LEU A 96 8.48 -0.02 -6.66
N ARG A 97 9.31 -0.23 -7.68
CA ARG A 97 10.51 -1.07 -7.56
C ARG A 97 11.71 -0.30 -7.04
#